data_AF-A0AAV9Z6F8-F1
#
_entry.id   AF-A0AAV9Z6F8-F1
#
_cell.length_a   1.000
_cell.length_b   1.000
_cell.length_c   1.000
_cell.angle_alpha   90.00
_cell.angle_beta   90.00
_cell.angle_gamma   90.00
#
_symmetry.space_group_name_H-M   'P 1'
#
loop_
_entity.id
_entity.type
_entity.pdbx_description
1 polymer ?
#
loop_
_entity_poly.entity_id
_entity_poly.type
_entity_poly.pdbx_seq_one_letter_code
_entity_poly.pdbx_strand_id
1 'polypeptide(L)'
;MSASASQTADAAHPIQLEVLVLGFCRTGTASMRAALKTLGYGESHHIGRVMMQPTEIGAWNALIDAKIEGRNVDGAQLKELLGNFKVVADVPGIIFAAELVQAHPQARVILTMRNPDSWWNSLQQTLLVMLDTRHTRLARWLDPHRLGKSPLVLVISLTS
;
A
#
# COMPACT_ATOMS: atom_id res chain seq x y z
N MET A 1 47.82 16.15 10.34
CA MET A 1 47.05 15.78 9.13
C MET A 1 45.81 15.05 9.61
N SER A 2 44.64 15.55 9.21
CA SER A 2 43.34 15.39 9.88
C SER A 2 42.76 13.98 9.80
N ALA A 3 42.25 13.51 10.94
CA ALA A 3 41.22 12.48 10.97
C ALA A 3 39.93 13.03 10.32
N SER A 4 39.48 12.39 9.24
CA SER A 4 38.17 12.63 8.65
C SER A 4 37.14 11.84 9.44
N ALA A 5 36.44 12.51 10.35
CA ALA A 5 35.30 11.94 11.06
C ALA A 5 34.19 11.61 10.05
N SER A 6 33.84 10.33 9.99
CA SER A 6 32.65 9.78 9.35
C SER A 6 31.42 10.58 9.79
N GLN A 7 30.74 11.17 8.81
CA GLN A 7 29.45 11.82 8.95
C GLN A 7 28.44 10.76 9.45
N THR A 8 28.04 10.86 10.71
CA THR A 8 26.99 10.03 11.30
C THR A 8 25.67 10.39 10.64
N ALA A 9 24.98 9.39 10.09
CA ALA A 9 23.63 9.54 9.56
C ALA A 9 22.73 10.15 10.64
N ASP A 10 22.25 11.37 10.38
CA ASP A 10 21.22 12.01 11.20
C ASP A 10 20.04 11.05 11.30
N ALA A 11 19.58 10.80 12.52
CA ALA A 11 18.33 10.08 12.77
C ALA A 11 17.18 10.96 12.28
N ALA A 12 16.95 10.94 10.96
CA ALA A 12 15.93 11.72 10.31
C ALA A 12 14.56 11.34 10.88
N HIS A 13 13.83 12.34 11.39
CA HIS A 13 12.44 12.16 11.77
C HIS A 13 11.64 11.58 10.59
N PRO A 14 10.70 10.65 10.84
CA PRO A 14 9.90 10.07 9.77
C PRO A 14 9.19 11.17 8.99
N ILE A 15 9.31 11.11 7.66
CA ILE A 15 8.62 12.00 6.72
C ILE A 15 7.12 11.88 6.99
N GLN A 16 6.48 13.03 7.22
CA GLN A 16 5.04 13.08 7.42
C GLN A 16 4.32 12.98 6.08
N LEU A 17 3.28 12.15 6.01
CA LEU A 17 2.40 12.10 4.83
C LEU A 17 1.71 13.45 4.62
N GLU A 18 1.76 13.93 3.38
CA GLU A 18 1.17 15.17 2.91
C GLU A 18 -0.05 14.92 2.01
N VAL A 19 -0.08 13.81 1.28
CA VAL A 19 -1.17 13.45 0.34
C VAL A 19 -1.55 11.98 0.48
N LEU A 20 -2.85 11.72 0.63
CA LEU A 20 -3.45 10.38 0.69
C LEU A 20 -4.26 10.15 -0.59
N VAL A 21 -3.77 9.31 -1.50
CA VAL A 21 -4.51 8.90 -2.70
C VAL A 21 -5.28 7.62 -2.40
N LEU A 22 -6.51 7.77 -1.90
CA LEU A 22 -7.34 6.70 -1.34
C LEU A 22 -8.29 6.07 -2.37
N GLY A 23 -7.86 5.99 -3.64
CA GLY A 23 -8.56 5.21 -4.67
C GLY A 23 -8.00 3.80 -4.80
N PHE A 24 -8.86 2.83 -5.13
CA PHE A 24 -8.42 1.44 -5.33
C PHE A 24 -7.47 1.31 -6.52
N CYS A 25 -6.70 0.23 -6.55
CA CYS A 25 -5.96 -0.15 -7.76
C CYS A 25 -6.86 -0.07 -8.99
N ARG A 26 -6.27 0.32 -10.13
CA ARG A 26 -6.96 0.43 -11.43
C ARG A 26 -8.00 1.57 -11.54
N THR A 27 -8.02 2.50 -10.58
CA THR A 27 -8.78 3.77 -10.66
C THR A 27 -7.95 4.98 -11.12
N GLY A 28 -6.71 4.76 -11.58
CA GLY A 28 -5.80 5.83 -12.01
C GLY A 28 -4.71 6.19 -10.99
N THR A 29 -4.52 5.39 -9.95
CA THR A 29 -3.51 5.57 -8.89
C THR A 29 -2.09 5.74 -9.42
N ALA A 30 -1.70 4.96 -10.44
CA ALA A 30 -0.38 5.07 -11.07
C ALA A 30 -0.17 6.41 -11.79
N SER A 31 -1.17 6.90 -12.52
CA SER A 31 -1.13 8.22 -13.16
C SER A 31 -1.07 9.33 -12.13
N MET A 32 -1.85 9.21 -11.04
CA MET A 32 -1.82 10.16 -9.92
C MET A 32 -0.44 10.21 -9.25
N ARG A 33 0.18 9.04 -9.01
CA ARG A 33 1.57 8.96 -8.52
C ARG A 33 2.53 9.70 -9.43
N ALA A 34 2.46 9.47 -10.74
CA ALA A 34 3.34 10.13 -11.69
C ALA A 34 3.16 11.67 -11.66
N ALA A 35 1.92 12.15 -11.63
CA ALA A 35 1.62 13.57 -11.53
C ALA A 35 2.15 14.20 -10.23
N LEU A 36 1.92 13.55 -9.08
CA LEU A 36 2.42 14.04 -7.78
C LEU A 36 3.95 14.05 -7.72
N LYS A 37 4.61 13.06 -8.31
CA LYS A 37 6.07 13.05 -8.46
C LYS A 37 6.55 14.27 -9.27
N THR A 38 5.91 14.58 -10.39
CA THR A 38 6.19 15.78 -11.19
C THR A 38 5.98 17.08 -10.41
N LEU A 39 4.97 17.13 -9.53
CA LEU A 39 4.69 18.27 -8.67
C LEU A 39 5.65 18.40 -7.47
N GLY A 40 6.66 17.55 -7.35
CA GLY A 40 7.69 17.66 -6.31
C GLY A 40 7.40 16.91 -5.01
N TYR A 41 6.38 16.06 -4.97
CA TYR A 41 6.08 15.23 -3.79
C TYR A 41 7.01 14.01 -3.63
N GLY A 42 7.87 13.74 -4.63
CA GLY A 42 8.80 12.62 -4.60
C GLY A 42 8.15 11.27 -4.91
N GLU A 43 8.79 10.18 -4.46
CA GLU A 43 8.24 8.83 -4.62
C GLU A 43 7.05 8.60 -3.68
N SER A 44 6.09 7.79 -4.14
CA SER A 44 4.94 7.37 -3.33
C SER A 44 5.07 5.92 -2.87
N HIS A 45 4.47 5.62 -1.72
CA HIS A 45 4.11 4.25 -1.38
C HIS A 45 2.96 3.79 -2.30
N HIS A 46 3.07 2.59 -2.87
CA HIS A 46 2.15 2.06 -3.88
C HIS A 46 2.34 0.56 -4.07
N ILE A 47 1.30 -0.17 -4.48
CA ILE A 47 1.36 -1.63 -4.71
C ILE A 47 2.51 -2.07 -5.61
N GLY A 48 2.81 -1.28 -6.65
CA GLY A 48 3.94 -1.55 -7.54
C GLY A 48 5.30 -1.63 -6.83
N ARG A 49 5.49 -0.87 -5.74
CA ARG A 49 6.69 -0.94 -4.90
C ARG A 49 6.69 -2.20 -4.04
N VAL A 50 5.58 -2.48 -3.36
CA VAL A 50 5.43 -3.65 -2.47
C VAL A 50 5.75 -4.94 -3.22
N MET A 51 5.32 -5.05 -4.47
CA MET A 51 5.58 -6.22 -5.32
C MET A 51 7.06 -6.37 -5.72
N MET A 52 7.80 -5.26 -5.81
CA MET A 52 9.22 -5.25 -6.20
C MET A 52 10.17 -5.30 -4.99
N GLN A 53 9.71 -4.89 -3.81
CA GLN A 53 10.47 -4.81 -2.56
C GLN A 53 9.71 -5.53 -1.44
N PRO A 54 9.78 -6.87 -1.37
CA PRO A 54 8.92 -7.66 -0.50
C PRO A 54 9.26 -7.56 1.00
N THR A 55 10.24 -6.75 1.39
CA THR A 55 10.70 -6.61 2.78
C THR A 55 9.63 -6.07 3.72
N GLU A 56 8.65 -5.33 3.21
CA GLU A 56 7.54 -4.76 3.99
C GLU A 56 6.30 -5.67 4.06
N ILE A 57 6.24 -6.77 3.29
CA ILE A 57 5.05 -7.62 3.17
C ILE A 57 4.63 -8.21 4.53
N GLY A 58 5.59 -8.64 5.35
CA GLY A 58 5.29 -9.21 6.66
C GLY A 58 4.60 -8.22 7.60
N ALA A 59 5.07 -6.98 7.63
CA ALA A 59 4.48 -5.93 8.45
C ALA A 59 3.09 -5.53 7.94
N TRP A 60 2.92 -5.40 6.62
CA TRP A 60 1.61 -5.15 6.03
C TRP A 60 0.61 -6.27 6.32
N ASN A 61 1.02 -7.53 6.20
CA ASN A 61 0.15 -8.67 6.52
C ASN A 61 -0.29 -8.64 7.99
N ALA A 62 0.62 -8.38 8.93
CA ALA A 62 0.28 -8.30 10.34
C ALA A 62 -0.75 -7.20 10.65
N LEU A 63 -0.64 -6.03 10.00
CA LEU A 63 -1.62 -4.95 10.14
C LEU A 63 -2.97 -5.31 9.52
N ILE A 64 -2.96 -5.96 8.36
CA ILE A 64 -4.21 -6.33 7.70
C ILE A 64 -4.92 -7.45 8.47
N ASP A 65 -4.19 -8.43 8.96
CA ASP A 65 -4.73 -9.49 9.83
C ASP A 65 -5.34 -8.87 11.10
N ALA A 66 -4.64 -7.94 11.76
CA ALA A 66 -5.19 -7.21 12.90
C ALA A 66 -6.52 -6.51 12.56
N LYS A 67 -6.58 -5.83 11.41
CA LYS A 67 -7.80 -5.14 10.95
C LYS A 67 -8.94 -6.11 10.65
N ILE A 68 -8.67 -7.23 10.00
CA ILE A 68 -9.67 -8.27 9.70
C ILE A 68 -10.21 -8.90 11.00
N GLU A 69 -9.34 -9.10 12.00
CA GLU A 69 -9.70 -9.62 13.32
C GLU A 69 -10.40 -8.59 14.21
N GLY A 70 -10.61 -7.36 13.73
CA GLY A 70 -11.21 -6.28 14.51
C GLY A 70 -10.32 -5.72 15.63
N ARG A 71 -9.02 -6.03 15.61
CA ARG A 71 -8.04 -5.42 16.51
C ARG A 71 -7.77 -3.99 16.08
N ASN A 72 -7.54 -3.12 17.05
CA ASN A 72 -7.20 -1.72 16.77
C ASN A 72 -5.83 -1.65 16.07
N VAL A 73 -5.77 -0.91 14.97
CA VAL A 73 -4.52 -0.64 14.23
C VAL A 73 -4.08 0.78 14.58
N ASP A 74 -2.93 0.88 15.23
CA ASP A 74 -2.41 2.18 15.65
C ASP A 74 -1.81 2.94 14.45
N GLY A 75 -2.20 4.21 14.32
CA GLY A 75 -1.61 5.13 13.35
C GLY A 75 -0.10 5.30 13.50
N ALA A 76 0.48 5.04 14.68
CA ALA A 76 1.93 5.04 14.88
C ALA A 76 2.63 3.96 14.03
N GLN A 77 2.06 2.76 13.92
CA GLN A 77 2.63 1.68 13.11
C GLN A 77 2.57 2.02 11.61
N LEU A 78 1.50 2.68 11.18
CA LEU A 78 1.36 3.18 9.81
C LEU A 78 2.38 4.29 9.52
N LYS A 79 2.62 5.20 10.48
CA LYS A 79 3.64 6.25 10.38
C LYS A 79 5.05 5.69 10.23
N GLU A 80 5.37 4.62 10.95
CA GLU A 80 6.67 3.96 10.84
C GLU A 80 6.86 3.34 9.45
N LEU A 81 5.89 2.55 8.98
CA LEU A 81 5.96 1.92 7.65
C LEU A 81 6.01 2.94 6.50
N LEU A 82 5.30 4.05 6.65
CA LEU A 82 5.18 5.08 5.63
C LEU A 82 6.16 6.26 5.84
N GLY A 83 7.03 6.19 6.84
CA GLY A 83 7.89 7.29 7.29
C GLY A 83 8.97 7.73 6.29
N ASN A 84 9.03 7.13 5.11
CA ASN A 84 9.92 7.54 4.02
C ASN A 84 9.17 8.20 2.85
N PHE A 85 7.88 8.49 3.01
CA PHE A 85 7.01 8.94 1.93
C PHE A 85 6.20 10.15 2.33
N LYS A 86 6.01 11.05 1.37
CA LYS A 86 5.05 12.15 1.46
C LYS A 86 3.67 11.75 0.92
N VAL A 87 3.62 10.69 0.12
CA VAL A 87 2.42 10.23 -0.58
C VAL A 87 2.22 8.74 -0.37
N VAL A 88 1.01 8.36 0.01
CA VAL A 88 0.54 6.97 -0.04
C VAL A 88 -0.57 6.86 -1.08
N ALA A 89 -0.51 5.83 -1.91
CA ALA A 89 -1.47 5.59 -2.97
C ALA A 89 -1.74 4.10 -3.11
N ASP A 90 -2.97 3.72 -3.46
CA ASP A 90 -3.33 2.33 -3.74
C ASP A 90 -3.22 1.39 -2.50
N VAL A 91 -3.33 0.09 -2.71
CA VAL A 91 -3.09 -0.94 -1.70
C VAL A 91 -1.60 -1.07 -1.38
N PRO A 92 -1.23 -1.40 -0.13
CA PRO A 92 -2.09 -1.68 1.01
C PRO A 92 -2.65 -0.45 1.72
N GLY A 93 -2.14 0.77 1.46
CA GLY A 93 -2.50 1.99 2.18
C GLY A 93 -4.01 2.26 2.26
N ILE A 94 -4.75 2.10 1.15
CA ILE A 94 -6.22 2.31 1.13
C ILE A 94 -6.99 1.43 2.13
N ILE A 95 -6.47 0.24 2.47
CA ILE A 95 -7.09 -0.64 3.47
C ILE A 95 -7.21 0.08 4.82
N PHE A 96 -6.30 1.00 5.11
CA PHE A 96 -6.21 1.78 6.35
C PHE A 96 -6.66 3.23 6.18
N ALA A 97 -7.57 3.51 5.25
CA ALA A 97 -8.00 4.88 4.94
C ALA A 97 -8.43 5.69 6.18
N ALA A 98 -9.24 5.11 7.06
CA ALA A 98 -9.72 5.78 8.26
C ALA A 98 -8.58 6.10 9.24
N GLU A 99 -7.71 5.12 9.49
CA GLU A 99 -6.56 5.23 10.38
C GLU A 99 -5.54 6.25 9.84
N LEU A 100 -5.31 6.27 8.52
CA LEU A 100 -4.42 7.24 7.88
C LEU A 100 -4.96 8.67 7.97
N VAL A 101 -6.25 8.87 7.73
CA VAL A 101 -6.90 10.19 7.85
C VAL A 101 -6.85 10.67 9.31
N GLN A 102 -7.10 9.79 10.28
CA GLN A 102 -7.00 10.12 11.69
C GLN A 102 -5.55 10.42 12.12
N ALA A 103 -4.59 9.65 11.64
CA ALA A 103 -3.17 9.79 11.99
C ALA A 103 -2.50 11.00 11.34
N HIS A 104 -3.01 11.46 10.19
CA HIS A 104 -2.50 12.57 9.40
C HIS A 104 -3.62 13.59 9.05
N PRO A 105 -4.17 14.32 10.03
CA PRO A 105 -5.32 15.21 9.81
C PRO A 105 -5.01 16.41 8.90
N GLN A 106 -3.72 16.73 8.70
CA GLN A 106 -3.27 17.80 7.81
C GLN A 106 -3.03 17.32 6.36
N ALA A 107 -3.06 16.00 6.11
CA ALA A 107 -2.82 15.47 4.78
C ALA A 107 -4.03 15.71 3.88
N ARG A 108 -3.78 16.05 2.62
CA ARG A 108 -4.84 16.22 1.62
C ARG A 108 -5.29 14.87 1.11
N VAL A 109 -6.59 14.67 0.97
CA VAL A 109 -7.16 13.41 0.47
C VAL A 109 -7.57 13.55 -0.98
N ILE A 110 -7.14 12.62 -1.81
CA ILE A 110 -7.56 12.46 -3.21
C ILE A 110 -8.22 11.10 -3.36
N LEU A 111 -9.50 11.08 -3.73
CA LEU A 111 -10.22 9.85 -4.05
C LEU A 111 -10.33 9.70 -5.57
N THR A 112 -9.56 8.79 -6.16
CA THR A 112 -9.71 8.45 -7.58
C THR A 112 -10.83 7.43 -7.74
N MET A 113 -11.77 7.71 -8.65
CA MET A 113 -12.95 6.90 -8.88
C MET A 113 -13.02 6.43 -10.33
N ARG A 114 -13.66 5.29 -10.53
CA ARG A 114 -13.95 4.71 -11.84
C ARG A 114 -15.30 4.01 -11.77
N ASN A 115 -16.02 3.96 -12.88
CA ASN A 115 -17.23 3.14 -12.98
C ASN A 115 -16.93 1.69 -12.51
N PRO A 116 -17.76 1.09 -11.63
CA PRO A 116 -17.48 -0.21 -11.02
C PRO A 116 -17.25 -1.35 -12.02
N ASP A 117 -18.09 -1.46 -13.05
CA ASP A 117 -17.97 -2.53 -14.05
C ASP A 117 -16.67 -2.39 -14.86
N SER A 118 -16.36 -1.16 -15.26
CA SER A 118 -15.13 -0.84 -15.97
C SER A 118 -13.89 -1.06 -15.11
N TRP A 119 -13.99 -0.77 -13.81
CA TRP A 119 -12.94 -1.04 -12.83
C TRP A 119 -12.71 -2.54 -12.67
N TRP A 120 -13.79 -3.32 -12.48
CA TRP A 120 -13.73 -4.76 -12.31
C TRP A 120 -13.13 -5.46 -13.53
N ASN A 121 -13.60 -5.12 -14.73
CA ASN A 121 -13.03 -5.62 -15.98
C ASN A 121 -11.53 -5.29 -16.09
N SER A 122 -11.15 -4.06 -15.72
CA SER A 122 -9.74 -3.67 -15.71
C SER A 122 -8.92 -4.39 -14.65
N LEU A 123 -9.50 -4.72 -13.50
CA LEU A 123 -8.84 -5.45 -12.41
C LEU A 123 -8.59 -6.90 -12.82
N GLN A 124 -9.61 -7.56 -13.39
CA GLN A 124 -9.53 -8.92 -13.90
C GLN A 124 -8.42 -9.07 -14.93
N GLN A 125 -8.35 -8.16 -15.90
CA GLN A 125 -7.39 -8.24 -17.00
C GLN A 125 -5.95 -7.91 -16.60
N THR A 126 -5.71 -7.36 -15.40
CA THR A 126 -4.35 -6.99 -14.96
C THR A 126 -3.92 -7.64 -13.67
N LEU A 127 -4.54 -7.29 -12.54
CA LEU A 127 -4.02 -7.69 -11.23
C LEU A 127 -4.37 -9.15 -10.96
N LEU A 128 -5.58 -9.57 -11.31
CA LEU A 128 -6.02 -10.95 -11.09
C LEU A 128 -5.26 -11.94 -11.96
N VAL A 129 -5.05 -11.62 -13.23
CA VAL A 129 -4.20 -12.43 -14.13
C VAL A 129 -2.78 -12.57 -13.58
N MET A 130 -2.19 -11.47 -13.10
CA MET A 130 -0.83 -11.50 -12.53
C MET A 130 -0.77 -12.33 -11.23
N LEU A 131 -1.81 -12.29 -10.40
CA LEU A 131 -1.89 -13.06 -9.17
C LEU A 131 -2.29 -14.54 -9.41
N ASP A 132 -2.86 -14.87 -10.57
CA ASP A 132 -3.34 -16.21 -10.91
C ASP A 132 -2.41 -16.95 -11.89
N THR A 133 -1.19 -17.24 -11.45
CA THR A 133 -0.22 -18.04 -12.19
C THR A 133 -0.20 -19.50 -11.74
N ARG A 134 0.39 -20.39 -12.55
CA ARG A 134 0.58 -21.80 -12.14
C ARG A 134 1.35 -21.93 -10.83
N HIS A 135 2.35 -21.07 -10.63
CA HIS A 135 3.14 -21.02 -9.41
C HIS A 135 2.30 -20.58 -8.21
N THR A 136 1.46 -19.54 -8.33
CA THR A 136 0.60 -19.11 -7.21
C THR A 136 -0.53 -20.08 -6.94
N ARG A 137 -1.04 -20.82 -7.95
CA ARG A 137 -1.98 -21.93 -7.75
C ARG A 137 -1.36 -23.08 -7.00
N LEU A 138 -0.14 -23.50 -7.39
CA LEU A 138 0.60 -24.54 -6.69
C LEU A 138 0.94 -24.12 -5.26
N ALA A 139 1.38 -22.88 -5.06
CA ALA A 139 1.64 -22.35 -3.72
C ALA A 139 0.38 -22.34 -2.85
N ARG A 140 -0.77 -21.91 -3.39
CA ARG A 140 -2.08 -22.00 -2.70
C ARG A 140 -2.47 -23.44 -2.35
N TRP A 141 -2.14 -24.41 -3.20
CA TRP A 141 -2.38 -25.83 -2.91
C TRP A 141 -1.46 -26.35 -1.79
N LEU A 142 -0.21 -25.92 -1.74
CA LEU A 142 0.77 -26.33 -0.72
C LEU A 142 0.53 -25.68 0.65
N ASP A 143 0.08 -24.42 0.68
CA ASP A 143 -0.21 -23.69 1.92
C ASP A 143 -1.55 -22.93 1.82
N PRO A 144 -2.68 -23.66 1.84
CA PRO A 144 -4.01 -23.06 1.73
C PRO A 144 -4.35 -22.19 2.94
N HIS A 145 -3.76 -22.45 4.11
CA HIS A 145 -4.04 -21.69 5.33
C HIS A 145 -3.49 -20.26 5.27
N ARG A 146 -2.32 -20.03 4.66
CA ARG A 146 -1.74 -18.68 4.52
C ARG A 146 -2.12 -17.99 3.21
N LEU A 147 -2.16 -18.72 2.10
CA LEU A 147 -2.36 -18.13 0.77
C LEU A 147 -3.83 -18.11 0.32
N GLY A 148 -4.71 -18.87 0.99
CA GLY A 148 -6.16 -18.83 0.76
C GLY A 148 -6.90 -17.72 1.50
N LYS A 149 -6.28 -17.12 2.53
CA LYS A 149 -6.85 -16.04 3.36
C LYS A 149 -6.34 -14.63 3.02
N SER A 150 -5.53 -14.48 1.95
CA SER A 150 -4.90 -13.20 1.63
C SER A 150 -5.95 -12.08 1.50
N PRO A 151 -5.78 -10.93 2.17
CA PRO A 151 -6.75 -9.84 2.17
C PRO A 151 -7.04 -9.29 0.77
N LEU A 152 -6.04 -9.34 -0.12
CA LEU A 152 -6.23 -8.97 -1.53
C LEU A 152 -7.27 -9.86 -2.19
N VAL A 153 -7.30 -11.16 -1.87
CA VAL A 153 -8.31 -12.12 -2.36
C VAL A 153 -9.67 -11.90 -1.69
N LEU A 154 -9.70 -11.54 -0.40
CA LEU A 154 -10.95 -11.28 0.34
C LEU A 154 -11.69 -10.03 -0.18
N VAL A 155 -10.98 -8.96 -0.54
CA VAL A 155 -11.58 -7.77 -1.19
C VAL A 155 -12.19 -8.11 -2.56
N ILE A 156 -11.65 -9.12 -3.26
CA ILE A 156 -12.15 -9.58 -4.55
C ILE A 156 -13.38 -10.48 -4.39
N SER A 157 -13.46 -11.27 -3.31
CA SER A 157 -14.55 -12.23 -3.07
C SER A 157 -15.81 -11.65 -2.41
N LEU A 158 -15.83 -10.37 -2.01
CA LEU A 158 -16.98 -9.72 -1.36
C LEU A 158 -18.04 -9.15 -2.34
N THR A 159 -17.94 -9.45 -3.64
CA THR A 159 -18.88 -8.96 -4.67
C THR A 159 -19.40 -10.05 -5.62
N SER A 160 -19.57 -11.28 -5.13
CA SER A 160 -20.23 -12.37 -5.85
C SER A 160 -21.36 -12.98 -5.05
#